data_AF-A0A2J6XUN0-F1
#
_entry.id   AF-A0A2J6XUN0-F1
#
_cell.length_a   1.000
_cell.length_b   1.000
_cell.length_c   1.000
_cell.angle_alpha   90.00
_cell.angle_beta   90.00
_cell.angle_gamma   90.00
#
_symmetry.space_group_name_H-M   'P 1'
#
loop_
_entity.id
_entity.type
_entity.pdbx_description
1 polymer ?
#
loop_
_entity_poly.entity_id
_entity_poly.type
_entity_poly.pdbx_seq_one_letter_code
_entity_poly.pdbx_strand_id
1 'polypeptide(L)'
;MKILYFDCFSGISGDMILGALIDLGVSPDLWLEHLRKIPIEGYEVKITKKRKGFLYGTDVDIITRESQPHRHLHHILEIIEKSETSDWVKENSKKVFEKIAIAESKIHNEPIEEVHFHEVGAIDTIIDVMGSFIALELLGVKEVYSSPLPLGRGFVKAQHGVIPVPAPATLEILKGIPVYSNDIEGELVTPTGAGIISVIAKEFGNIPLMKIERIGYGTGKKDFSIPNLLRVFLGEKIEAPKEEKNLVIEVNIDDMNPQIYGYLVEKLFENGALDVFMTPIFMKKGRPGVLLTVLIEPWKEEVISEIIFKETTTIGYRKYYVNKRMMDREIKEVETKWGKVRVKLSKYGGIEKFAPEYDDCRKIAEEHNIPLREVIKEVEKSVRGE
;
A
#
# COMPACT_ATOMS: atom_id res chain seq x y z
N MET A 1 -5.88 -14.06 -4.17
CA MET A 1 -6.86 -12.94 -4.28
C MET A 1 -6.61 -12.16 -5.56
N LYS A 2 -7.63 -11.80 -6.35
CA LYS A 2 -7.45 -10.99 -7.57
C LYS A 2 -7.25 -9.51 -7.26
N ILE A 3 -6.22 -8.92 -7.87
CA ILE A 3 -5.83 -7.51 -7.69
C ILE A 3 -5.54 -6.85 -9.05
N LEU A 4 -5.62 -5.52 -9.08
CA LEU A 4 -5.05 -4.71 -10.16
C LEU A 4 -3.76 -4.04 -9.73
N TYR A 5 -2.81 -3.93 -10.65
CA TYR A 5 -1.67 -3.04 -10.52
C TYR A 5 -1.62 -2.06 -11.68
N PHE A 6 -1.70 -0.77 -11.38
CA PHE A 6 -1.59 0.34 -12.33
C PHE A 6 -0.12 0.73 -12.45
N ASP A 7 0.48 0.41 -13.59
CA ASP A 7 1.83 0.77 -13.93
C ASP A 7 1.82 2.06 -14.77
N CYS A 8 1.94 3.17 -14.06
CA CYS A 8 1.76 4.53 -14.57
C CYS A 8 3.06 5.07 -15.21
N PHE A 9 3.84 4.23 -15.89
CA PHE A 9 5.19 4.60 -16.38
C PHE A 9 5.22 5.83 -17.31
N SER A 10 4.12 6.13 -18.00
CA SER A 10 3.96 7.33 -18.84
C SER A 10 2.89 8.30 -18.35
N GLY A 11 2.41 8.12 -17.13
CA GLY A 11 1.36 8.94 -16.53
C GLY A 11 0.00 8.24 -16.49
N ILE A 12 -1.03 9.03 -16.22
CA ILE A 12 -2.41 8.57 -16.01
C ILE A 12 -3.41 9.72 -16.25
N SER A 13 -4.48 9.40 -16.96
CA SER A 13 -5.65 10.25 -17.21
C SER A 13 -6.94 9.41 -17.23
N GLY A 14 -8.11 10.06 -17.21
CA GLY A 14 -9.40 9.38 -17.18
C GLY A 14 -9.62 8.43 -18.37
N ASP A 15 -9.46 8.94 -19.58
CA ASP A 15 -9.49 8.17 -20.83
C ASP A 15 -8.48 7.01 -20.87
N MET A 16 -7.26 7.21 -20.34
CA MET A 16 -6.25 6.16 -20.22
C MET A 16 -6.70 5.04 -19.27
N ILE A 17 -7.36 5.37 -18.16
CA ILE A 17 -7.89 4.38 -17.23
C ILE A 17 -8.99 3.56 -17.92
N LEU A 18 -9.97 4.22 -18.54
CA LEU A 18 -11.04 3.55 -19.29
C LEU A 18 -10.49 2.63 -20.38
N GLY A 19 -9.57 3.14 -21.20
CA GLY A 19 -8.93 2.37 -22.26
C GLY A 19 -8.21 1.15 -21.72
N ALA A 20 -7.43 1.30 -20.64
CA ALA A 20 -6.70 0.20 -20.04
C ALA A 20 -7.63 -0.89 -19.48
N LEU A 21 -8.74 -0.51 -18.82
CA LEU A 21 -9.68 -1.46 -18.25
C LEU A 21 -10.50 -2.20 -19.32
N ILE A 22 -10.92 -1.51 -20.39
CA ILE A 22 -11.56 -2.14 -21.55
C ILE A 22 -10.58 -3.10 -22.22
N ASP A 23 -9.32 -2.70 -22.43
CA ASP A 23 -8.31 -3.57 -23.00
C ASP A 23 -7.99 -4.80 -22.14
N LEU A 24 -8.09 -4.64 -20.81
CA LEU A 24 -7.92 -5.72 -19.85
C LEU A 24 -9.02 -6.79 -19.93
N GLY A 25 -10.14 -6.45 -20.57
CA GLY A 25 -11.24 -7.37 -20.90
C GLY A 25 -12.58 -7.00 -20.29
N VAL A 26 -12.83 -5.73 -19.93
CA VAL A 26 -14.20 -5.24 -19.72
C VAL A 26 -14.92 -5.20 -21.06
N SER A 27 -16.12 -5.80 -21.14
CA SER A 27 -16.94 -5.77 -22.35
C SER A 27 -17.38 -4.33 -22.66
N PRO A 28 -17.05 -3.78 -23.85
CA PRO A 28 -17.50 -2.45 -24.25
C PRO A 28 -19.02 -2.29 -24.21
N ASP A 29 -19.76 -3.29 -24.69
CA ASP A 29 -21.22 -3.22 -24.77
C ASP A 29 -21.86 -3.17 -23.38
N LEU A 30 -21.37 -3.99 -22.45
CA LEU A 30 -21.86 -4.00 -21.06
C LEU A 30 -21.49 -2.71 -20.34
N TRP A 31 -20.28 -2.19 -20.57
CA TRP A 31 -19.85 -0.92 -20.02
C TRP A 31 -20.73 0.24 -20.53
N LEU A 32 -21.04 0.28 -21.83
CA LEU A 32 -21.95 1.27 -22.42
C LEU A 32 -23.38 1.15 -21.87
N GLU A 33 -23.88 -0.06 -21.63
CA GLU A 33 -25.19 -0.28 -21.01
C GLU A 33 -25.24 0.33 -19.60
N HIS A 34 -24.21 0.11 -18.79
CA HIS A 34 -24.11 0.71 -17.47
C HIS A 34 -23.91 2.23 -17.52
N LEU A 35 -23.18 2.74 -18.51
CA LEU A 35 -22.96 4.16 -18.68
C LEU A 35 -24.26 4.93 -18.98
N ARG A 36 -25.20 4.32 -19.71
CA ARG A 36 -26.54 4.91 -19.98
C ARG A 36 -27.38 5.14 -18.72
N LYS A 37 -27.00 4.56 -17.58
CA LYS A 37 -27.64 4.78 -16.28
C LYS A 37 -27.28 6.13 -15.65
N ILE A 38 -26.33 6.86 -16.24
CA ILE A 38 -25.94 8.21 -15.82
C ILE A 38 -26.85 9.20 -16.57
N PRO A 39 -27.55 10.13 -15.89
CA PRO A 39 -28.52 11.04 -16.50
C PRO A 39 -27.82 12.22 -17.19
N ILE A 40 -26.97 11.92 -18.17
CA ILE A 40 -26.26 12.88 -19.02
C ILE A 40 -26.49 12.50 -20.49
N GLU A 41 -26.82 13.49 -21.30
CA GLU A 41 -26.96 13.36 -22.75
C GLU A 41 -25.91 14.22 -23.49
N GLY A 42 -25.86 14.13 -24.82
CA GLY A 42 -25.05 15.02 -25.65
C GLY A 42 -23.60 14.58 -25.86
N TYR A 43 -23.29 13.31 -25.61
CA TYR A 43 -21.99 12.71 -25.92
C TYR A 43 -22.12 11.42 -26.74
N GLU A 44 -21.03 11.08 -27.43
CA GLU A 44 -20.82 9.81 -28.11
C GLU A 44 -19.49 9.21 -27.61
N VAL A 45 -19.45 7.90 -27.39
CA VAL A 45 -18.20 7.22 -26.99
C VAL A 45 -17.66 6.44 -28.17
N LYS A 46 -16.40 6.71 -28.52
CA LYS A 46 -15.68 5.99 -29.55
C LYS A 46 -14.54 5.19 -28.94
N ILE A 47 -14.59 3.88 -29.10
CA ILE A 47 -13.56 2.96 -28.59
C ILE A 47 -12.78 2.42 -29.78
N THR A 48 -11.46 2.67 -29.83
CA THR A 48 -10.62 2.23 -30.95
C THR A 48 -9.27 1.71 -30.49
N LYS A 49 -8.64 0.86 -31.30
CA LYS A 49 -7.23 0.51 -31.11
C LYS A 49 -6.35 1.60 -31.73
N LYS A 50 -5.45 2.18 -30.94
CA LYS A 50 -4.47 3.16 -31.41
C LYS A 50 -3.06 2.73 -31.11
N ARG A 51 -2.14 3.14 -32.00
CA ARG A 51 -0.71 2.94 -31.85
C ARG A 51 -0.09 4.15 -31.16
N LYS A 52 0.76 3.91 -30.16
CA LYS A 52 1.61 4.92 -29.49
C LYS A 52 3.05 4.41 -29.49
N GLY A 53 3.91 5.09 -30.26
CA GLY A 53 5.25 4.58 -30.56
C GLY A 53 5.21 3.23 -31.31
N PHE A 54 5.68 2.17 -30.66
CA PHE A 54 5.68 0.80 -31.20
C PHE A 54 4.67 -0.14 -30.52
N LEU A 55 3.86 0.40 -29.60
CA LEU A 55 2.86 -0.35 -28.84
C LEU A 55 1.44 0.05 -29.27
N TYR A 56 0.48 -0.84 -29.01
CA TYR A 56 -0.94 -0.59 -29.21
C TYR A 56 -1.66 -0.58 -27.87
N GLY A 57 -2.69 0.25 -27.76
CA GLY A 57 -3.63 0.24 -26.64
C GLY A 57 -5.03 0.58 -27.12
N THR A 58 -5.98 0.55 -26.20
CA THR A 58 -7.35 1.01 -26.44
C THR A 58 -7.44 2.49 -26.10
N ASP A 59 -8.00 3.24 -27.04
CA ASP A 59 -8.36 4.64 -26.93
C ASP A 59 -9.87 4.73 -26.69
N VAL A 60 -10.27 5.52 -25.71
CA VAL A 60 -11.67 5.83 -25.41
C VAL A 60 -11.83 7.34 -25.54
N ASP A 61 -12.56 7.77 -26.56
CA ASP A 61 -12.79 9.17 -26.84
C ASP A 61 -14.25 9.53 -26.58
N ILE A 62 -14.47 10.47 -25.67
CA ILE A 62 -15.80 10.98 -25.32
C ILE A 62 -16.03 12.25 -26.13
N ILE A 63 -16.76 12.11 -27.21
CA ILE A 63 -17.05 13.17 -28.17
C ILE A 63 -18.30 13.90 -27.70
N THR A 64 -18.16 15.15 -27.29
CA THR A 64 -19.29 15.97 -26.85
C THR A 64 -19.80 16.88 -27.98
N ARG A 65 -21.10 17.17 -27.98
CA ARG A 65 -21.69 18.21 -28.86
C ARG A 65 -21.47 19.61 -28.24
N GLU A 66 -21.52 20.67 -29.05
CA GLU A 66 -21.06 22.05 -28.74
C GLU A 66 -21.42 22.61 -27.33
N SER A 67 -20.60 23.57 -26.86
CA SER A 67 -20.66 24.33 -25.59
C SER A 67 -21.14 23.55 -24.37
N GLN A 68 -20.18 23.00 -23.63
CA GLN A 68 -20.42 22.33 -22.35
C GLN A 68 -20.90 23.35 -21.30
N PRO A 69 -21.96 23.04 -20.52
CA PRO A 69 -22.37 23.92 -19.44
C PRO A 69 -21.31 23.89 -18.33
N HIS A 70 -20.96 25.07 -17.80
CA HIS A 70 -20.15 25.16 -16.59
C HIS A 70 -20.94 24.56 -15.42
N ARG A 71 -20.31 23.62 -14.69
CA ARG A 71 -20.91 22.98 -13.52
C ARG A 71 -20.08 23.28 -12.27
N HIS A 72 -20.79 23.53 -11.20
CA HIS A 72 -20.27 23.50 -9.84
C HIS A 72 -20.31 22.07 -9.29
N LEU A 73 -19.60 21.84 -8.19
CA LEU A 73 -19.60 20.55 -7.49
C LEU A 73 -21.00 20.03 -7.19
N HIS A 74 -21.91 20.88 -6.68
CA HIS A 74 -23.27 20.44 -6.33
C HIS A 74 -24.05 19.88 -7.52
N HIS A 75 -23.90 20.46 -8.73
CA HIS A 75 -24.53 19.93 -9.94
C HIS A 75 -24.00 18.54 -10.30
N ILE A 76 -22.70 18.30 -10.13
CA ILE A 76 -22.08 17.00 -10.43
C ILE A 76 -22.54 15.96 -9.40
N LEU A 77 -22.56 16.32 -8.11
CA LEU A 77 -23.03 15.42 -7.05
C LEU A 77 -24.51 15.04 -7.24
N GLU A 78 -25.35 15.95 -7.73
CA GLU A 78 -26.74 15.68 -8.06
C GLU A 78 -26.88 14.70 -9.23
N ILE A 79 -26.04 14.82 -10.27
CA ILE A 79 -26.00 13.86 -11.39
C ILE A 79 -25.61 12.47 -10.88
N ILE A 80 -24.58 12.39 -10.04
CA ILE A 80 -24.11 11.11 -9.46
C ILE A 80 -25.20 10.51 -8.57
N GLU A 81 -25.92 11.32 -7.80
CA GLU A 81 -26.98 10.83 -6.93
C GLU A 81 -28.15 10.24 -7.74
N LYS A 82 -28.54 10.94 -8.81
CA LYS A 82 -29.64 10.55 -9.69
C LYS A 82 -29.31 9.40 -10.64
N SER A 83 -28.05 8.98 -10.76
CA SER A 83 -27.70 7.84 -11.61
C SER A 83 -28.28 6.54 -11.07
N GLU A 84 -28.56 5.59 -11.97
CA GLU A 84 -28.99 4.22 -11.60
C GLU A 84 -27.80 3.26 -11.50
N THR A 85 -26.61 3.79 -11.20
CA THR A 85 -25.39 3.00 -10.93
C THR A 85 -25.36 2.51 -9.48
N SER A 86 -24.49 1.55 -9.17
CA SER A 86 -24.33 1.03 -7.80
C SER A 86 -23.89 2.12 -6.81
N ASP A 87 -24.18 1.91 -5.53
CA ASP A 87 -23.71 2.79 -4.45
C ASP A 87 -22.19 2.88 -4.41
N TRP A 88 -21.49 1.78 -4.70
CA TRP A 88 -20.03 1.77 -4.78
C TRP A 88 -19.50 2.70 -5.88
N VAL A 89 -20.10 2.70 -7.07
CA VAL A 89 -19.74 3.65 -8.14
C VAL A 89 -20.03 5.08 -7.72
N LYS A 90 -21.19 5.33 -7.11
CA LYS A 90 -21.59 6.69 -6.67
C LYS A 90 -20.63 7.24 -5.62
N GLU A 91 -20.41 6.49 -4.54
CA GLU A 91 -19.57 6.90 -3.42
C GLU A 91 -18.14 7.22 -3.85
N ASN A 92 -17.53 6.35 -4.67
CA ASN A 92 -16.15 6.59 -5.11
C ASN A 92 -16.06 7.73 -6.13
N SER A 93 -17.06 7.89 -7.01
CA SER A 93 -17.12 9.03 -7.93
C SER A 93 -17.22 10.36 -7.17
N LYS A 94 -18.08 10.44 -6.14
CA LYS A 94 -18.19 11.63 -5.27
C LYS A 94 -16.86 11.97 -4.61
N LYS A 95 -16.17 10.98 -4.02
CA LYS A 95 -14.85 11.18 -3.41
C LYS A 95 -13.83 11.76 -4.39
N VAL A 96 -13.85 11.33 -5.65
CA VAL A 96 -12.98 11.90 -6.69
C VAL A 96 -13.30 13.37 -6.92
N PHE A 97 -14.57 13.71 -7.17
CA PHE A 97 -14.97 15.10 -7.42
C PHE A 97 -14.77 16.02 -6.22
N GLU A 98 -15.03 15.55 -5.00
CA GLU A 98 -14.74 16.29 -3.76
C GLU A 98 -13.25 16.56 -3.63
N LYS A 99 -12.39 15.57 -3.92
CA LYS A 99 -10.94 15.73 -3.83
C LYS A 99 -10.41 16.72 -4.87
N ILE A 100 -10.95 16.69 -6.09
CA ILE A 100 -10.62 17.69 -7.11
C ILE A 100 -11.15 19.08 -6.70
N ALA A 101 -12.37 19.18 -6.17
CA ALA A 101 -12.92 20.45 -5.68
C ALA A 101 -12.06 21.08 -4.58
N ILE A 102 -11.60 20.28 -3.62
CA ILE A 102 -10.68 20.74 -2.55
C ILE A 102 -9.38 21.27 -3.15
N ALA A 103 -8.86 20.62 -4.20
CA ALA A 103 -7.66 21.07 -4.88
C ALA A 103 -7.86 22.40 -5.59
N GLU A 104 -8.93 22.50 -6.40
CA GLU A 104 -9.29 23.72 -7.13
C GLU A 104 -9.57 24.89 -6.19
N SER A 105 -10.35 24.67 -5.12
CA SER A 105 -10.65 25.67 -4.07
C SER A 105 -9.38 26.31 -3.50
N LYS A 106 -8.35 25.50 -3.21
CA LYS A 106 -7.07 25.99 -2.68
C LYS A 106 -6.27 26.80 -3.70
N ILE A 107 -6.31 26.41 -4.97
CA ILE A 107 -5.54 27.06 -6.04
C ILE A 107 -6.16 28.39 -6.43
N HIS A 108 -7.49 28.42 -6.49
CA HIS A 108 -8.26 29.60 -6.83
C HIS A 108 -8.55 30.49 -5.61
N ASN A 109 -8.26 30.01 -4.40
CA ASN A 109 -8.50 30.71 -3.14
C ASN A 109 -9.97 31.13 -2.98
N GLU A 110 -10.87 30.20 -3.28
CA GLU A 110 -12.33 30.38 -3.26
C GLU A 110 -12.97 29.28 -2.39
N PRO A 111 -14.13 29.54 -1.77
CA PRO A 111 -14.90 28.51 -1.05
C PRO A 111 -15.21 27.30 -1.94
N ILE A 112 -15.25 26.10 -1.37
CA ILE A 112 -15.48 24.86 -2.15
C ILE A 112 -16.84 24.87 -2.87
N GLU A 113 -17.83 25.54 -2.30
CA GLU A 113 -19.17 25.70 -2.86
C GLU A 113 -19.18 26.61 -4.10
N GLU A 114 -18.23 27.55 -4.19
CA GLU A 114 -18.10 28.52 -5.27
C GLU A 114 -17.16 28.04 -6.38
N VAL A 115 -16.44 26.92 -6.18
CA VAL A 115 -15.53 26.35 -7.19
C VAL A 115 -16.26 26.12 -8.51
N HIS A 116 -15.79 26.83 -9.53
CA HIS A 116 -16.19 26.66 -10.91
C HIS A 116 -15.25 25.66 -11.58
N PHE A 117 -15.76 24.50 -11.99
CA PHE A 117 -14.94 23.57 -12.75
C PHE A 117 -14.87 24.00 -14.22
N HIS A 118 -13.72 24.54 -14.59
CA HIS A 118 -13.43 24.98 -15.95
C HIS A 118 -13.16 23.78 -16.89
N GLU A 119 -12.39 22.79 -16.44
CA GLU A 119 -12.02 21.60 -17.23
C GLU A 119 -12.63 20.30 -16.68
N VAL A 120 -12.88 20.24 -15.37
CA VAL A 120 -13.30 19.02 -14.66
C VAL A 120 -14.84 18.85 -14.58
N GLY A 121 -15.60 19.89 -14.94
CA GLY A 121 -17.07 19.89 -14.89
C GLY A 121 -17.74 19.50 -16.21
N ALA A 122 -16.92 19.24 -17.22
CA ALA A 122 -17.35 18.84 -18.54
C ALA A 122 -17.84 17.38 -18.55
N ILE A 123 -18.68 17.05 -19.55
CA ILE A 123 -19.29 15.73 -19.66
C ILE A 123 -18.22 14.63 -19.75
N ASP A 124 -17.12 14.88 -20.44
CA ASP A 124 -15.99 13.94 -20.55
C ASP A 124 -15.44 13.53 -19.19
N THR A 125 -15.23 14.46 -18.27
CA THR A 125 -14.71 14.16 -16.93
C THR A 125 -15.70 13.33 -16.10
N ILE A 126 -17.00 13.62 -16.19
CA ILE A 126 -18.03 12.82 -15.49
C ILE A 126 -18.04 11.39 -16.01
N ILE A 127 -18.00 11.23 -17.34
CA ILE A 127 -17.97 9.91 -17.98
C ILE A 127 -16.65 9.18 -17.70
N ASP A 128 -15.51 9.88 -17.66
CA ASP A 128 -14.22 9.32 -17.29
C ASP A 128 -14.23 8.76 -15.87
N VAL A 129 -14.67 9.55 -14.89
CA VAL A 129 -14.68 9.16 -13.47
C VAL A 129 -15.68 8.05 -13.22
N MET A 130 -16.97 8.27 -13.55
CA MET A 130 -18.01 7.27 -13.29
C MET A 130 -17.81 6.02 -14.13
N GLY A 131 -17.43 6.18 -15.40
CA GLY A 131 -17.12 5.08 -16.30
C GLY A 131 -15.94 4.23 -15.82
N SER A 132 -14.92 4.85 -15.22
CA SER A 132 -13.78 4.12 -14.65
C SER A 132 -14.21 3.23 -13.49
N PHE A 133 -15.05 3.76 -12.58
CA PHE A 133 -15.60 2.95 -11.49
C PHE A 133 -16.55 1.86 -12.02
N ILE A 134 -17.41 2.14 -13.00
CA ILE A 134 -18.22 1.09 -13.64
C ILE A 134 -17.32 -0.02 -14.21
N ALA A 135 -16.26 0.32 -14.93
CA ALA A 135 -15.33 -0.65 -15.51
C ALA A 135 -14.61 -1.48 -14.41
N LEU A 136 -14.19 -0.85 -13.31
CA LEU A 136 -13.59 -1.52 -12.16
C LEU A 136 -14.56 -2.48 -11.47
N GLU A 137 -15.83 -2.07 -11.30
CA GLU A 137 -16.88 -2.90 -10.73
C GLU A 137 -17.15 -4.13 -11.61
N LEU A 138 -17.25 -3.95 -12.93
CA LEU A 138 -17.45 -5.03 -13.89
C LEU A 138 -16.29 -6.03 -13.91
N LEU A 139 -15.06 -5.61 -13.57
CA LEU A 139 -13.92 -6.51 -13.40
C LEU A 139 -13.98 -7.34 -12.11
N GLY A 140 -14.78 -6.93 -11.12
CA GLY A 140 -14.93 -7.63 -9.84
C GLY A 140 -13.65 -7.66 -8.99
N VAL A 141 -12.78 -6.67 -9.14
CA VAL A 141 -11.49 -6.59 -8.44
C VAL A 141 -11.65 -5.99 -7.05
N LYS A 142 -10.99 -6.58 -6.05
CA LYS A 142 -11.14 -6.15 -4.65
C LYS A 142 -10.11 -5.12 -4.19
N GLU A 143 -8.91 -5.17 -4.76
CA GLU A 143 -7.83 -4.27 -4.40
C GLU A 143 -7.10 -3.77 -5.64
N VAL A 144 -6.75 -2.49 -5.60
CA VAL A 144 -5.98 -1.81 -6.63
C VAL A 144 -4.69 -1.29 -5.99
N TYR A 145 -3.57 -1.50 -6.67
CA TYR A 145 -2.24 -1.00 -6.33
C TYR A 145 -1.74 -0.14 -7.49
N SER A 146 -0.81 0.76 -7.25
CA SER A 146 -0.24 1.59 -8.30
C SER A 146 1.26 1.79 -8.13
N SER A 147 1.99 1.97 -9.24
CA SER A 147 3.34 2.52 -9.21
C SER A 147 3.33 3.95 -8.65
N PRO A 148 4.47 4.48 -8.20
CA PRO A 148 4.64 5.93 -8.09
C PRO A 148 4.25 6.63 -9.41
N LEU A 149 3.86 7.91 -9.34
CA LEU A 149 3.36 8.64 -10.50
C LEU A 149 4.43 9.58 -11.10
N PRO A 150 4.64 9.58 -12.42
CA PRO A 150 5.57 10.49 -13.08
C PRO A 150 4.94 11.87 -13.29
N LEU A 151 5.63 12.91 -12.90
CA LEU A 151 5.08 14.27 -12.89
C LEU A 151 5.20 15.04 -14.22
N GLY A 152 6.19 14.71 -15.06
CA GLY A 152 6.52 15.51 -16.24
C GLY A 152 7.05 16.91 -15.87
N ARG A 153 7.24 17.79 -16.86
CA ARG A 153 7.70 19.18 -16.68
C ARG A 153 7.24 20.11 -17.79
N GLY A 154 7.45 21.41 -17.63
CA GLY A 154 7.22 22.42 -18.67
C GLY A 154 5.94 23.19 -18.45
N PHE A 155 5.22 23.51 -19.53
CA PHE A 155 3.98 24.30 -19.48
C PHE A 155 2.93 23.71 -20.42
N VAL A 156 1.66 23.83 -20.04
CA VAL A 156 0.52 23.43 -20.89
C VAL A 156 -0.47 24.58 -21.02
N LYS A 157 -1.18 24.60 -22.14
CA LYS A 157 -2.27 25.56 -22.38
C LYS A 157 -3.57 24.95 -21.85
N ALA A 158 -4.11 25.57 -20.81
CA ALA A 158 -5.39 25.27 -20.17
C ALA A 158 -6.40 26.41 -20.46
N GLN A 159 -7.66 26.24 -20.03
CA GLN A 159 -8.65 27.33 -20.05
C GLN A 159 -8.20 28.54 -19.23
N HIS A 160 -7.37 28.31 -18.21
CA HIS A 160 -6.72 29.33 -17.37
C HIS A 160 -5.49 29.99 -18.03
N GLY A 161 -5.23 29.72 -19.31
CA GLY A 161 -4.03 30.18 -20.00
C GLY A 161 -2.88 29.18 -19.86
N VAL A 162 -1.65 29.67 -19.83
CA VAL A 162 -0.46 28.81 -19.76
C VAL A 162 -0.14 28.51 -18.30
N ILE A 163 -0.21 27.24 -17.91
CA ILE A 163 0.04 26.78 -16.54
C ILE A 163 1.28 25.88 -16.48
N PRO A 164 2.03 25.89 -15.36
CA PRO A 164 3.18 24.99 -15.20
C PRO A 164 2.73 23.53 -15.11
N VAL A 165 3.58 22.64 -15.61
CA VAL A 165 3.49 21.19 -15.39
C VAL A 165 4.54 20.81 -14.33
N PRO A 166 4.15 20.05 -13.29
CA PRO A 166 2.83 19.43 -13.10
C PRO A 166 1.74 20.44 -12.77
N ALA A 167 0.52 20.20 -13.26
CA ALA A 167 -0.59 21.09 -13.04
C ALA A 167 -0.82 21.31 -11.52
N PRO A 168 -1.06 22.54 -11.05
CA PRO A 168 -1.24 22.82 -9.62
C PRO A 168 -2.30 21.94 -8.94
N ALA A 169 -3.44 21.70 -9.61
CA ALA A 169 -4.53 20.85 -9.09
C ALA A 169 -4.07 19.41 -8.89
N THR A 170 -3.33 18.87 -9.86
CA THR A 170 -2.70 17.56 -9.76
C THR A 170 -1.78 17.48 -8.54
N LEU A 171 -0.91 18.47 -8.31
CA LEU A 171 0.00 18.45 -7.16
C LEU A 171 -0.73 18.48 -5.82
N GLU A 172 -1.82 19.22 -5.72
CA GLU A 172 -2.62 19.27 -4.49
C GLU A 172 -3.31 17.92 -4.21
N ILE A 173 -3.82 17.25 -5.25
CA ILE A 173 -4.43 15.90 -5.14
C ILE A 173 -3.39 14.85 -4.72
N LEU A 174 -2.15 14.98 -5.19
CA LEU A 174 -1.07 14.02 -4.99
C LEU A 174 -0.30 14.19 -3.67
N LYS A 175 -0.68 15.13 -2.80
CA LYS A 175 -0.05 15.25 -1.46
C LYS A 175 -0.14 13.93 -0.69
N GLY A 176 1.01 13.42 -0.25
CA GLY A 176 1.13 12.14 0.45
C GLY A 176 1.24 10.91 -0.46
N ILE A 177 1.17 11.08 -1.79
CA ILE A 177 1.34 10.00 -2.77
C ILE A 177 2.78 10.03 -3.32
N PRO A 178 3.46 8.87 -3.43
CA PRO A 178 4.78 8.78 -4.05
C PRO A 178 4.78 9.25 -5.51
N VAL A 179 5.66 10.20 -5.81
CA VAL A 179 5.82 10.78 -7.14
C VAL A 179 7.30 10.81 -7.53
N TYR A 180 7.57 10.87 -8.83
CA TYR A 180 8.93 11.02 -9.36
C TYR A 180 8.93 11.89 -10.63
N SER A 181 10.11 12.36 -11.03
CA SER A 181 10.32 13.06 -12.30
C SER A 181 11.03 12.14 -13.29
N ASN A 182 10.67 12.24 -14.57
CA ASN A 182 11.26 11.48 -15.67
C ASN A 182 11.70 12.39 -16.84
N ASP A 183 11.82 13.69 -16.59
CA ASP A 183 12.26 14.72 -17.56
C ASP A 183 11.43 14.87 -18.85
N ILE A 184 10.26 14.24 -18.94
CA ILE A 184 9.38 14.36 -20.10
C ILE A 184 8.68 15.71 -20.07
N GLU A 185 8.75 16.43 -21.19
CA GLU A 185 8.06 17.69 -21.38
C GLU A 185 6.57 17.45 -21.70
N GLY A 186 5.71 18.04 -20.88
CA GLY A 186 4.26 17.93 -20.96
C GLY A 186 3.65 17.21 -19.75
N GLU A 187 2.35 17.40 -19.61
CA GLU A 187 1.54 16.82 -18.53
C GLU A 187 1.31 15.32 -18.77
N LEU A 188 1.82 14.51 -17.84
CA LEU A 188 1.66 13.06 -17.81
C LEU A 188 0.51 12.63 -16.91
N VAL A 189 0.30 13.32 -15.80
CA VAL A 189 -0.75 13.02 -14.82
C VAL A 189 -1.76 14.16 -14.84
N THR A 190 -2.98 13.86 -15.28
CA THR A 190 -4.07 14.85 -15.28
C THR A 190 -4.78 14.88 -13.92
N PRO A 191 -5.47 15.97 -13.56
CA PRO A 191 -6.25 16.04 -12.32
C PRO A 191 -7.25 14.88 -12.18
N THR A 192 -7.91 14.50 -13.28
CA THR A 192 -8.86 13.37 -13.32
C THR A 192 -8.16 12.03 -13.03
N GLY A 193 -7.02 11.77 -13.70
CA GLY A 193 -6.25 10.54 -13.47
C GLY A 193 -5.72 10.44 -12.03
N ALA A 194 -5.17 11.55 -11.51
CA ALA A 194 -4.74 11.67 -10.11
C ALA A 194 -5.90 11.46 -9.13
N GLY A 195 -7.05 12.07 -9.40
CA GLY A 195 -8.27 11.94 -8.61
C GLY A 195 -8.69 10.48 -8.47
N ILE A 196 -8.90 9.79 -9.59
CA ILE A 196 -9.34 8.38 -9.62
C ILE A 196 -8.33 7.49 -8.90
N ILE A 197 -7.05 7.53 -9.29
CA ILE A 197 -6.07 6.60 -8.72
C ILE A 197 -5.85 6.84 -7.23
N SER A 198 -5.94 8.09 -6.78
CA SER A 198 -5.78 8.43 -5.37
C SER A 198 -6.94 7.99 -4.48
N VAL A 199 -8.12 7.71 -5.06
CA VAL A 199 -9.30 7.19 -4.35
C VAL A 199 -9.29 5.66 -4.34
N ILE A 200 -8.94 5.03 -5.47
CA ILE A 200 -9.05 3.57 -5.61
C ILE A 200 -7.80 2.79 -5.17
N ALA A 201 -6.61 3.37 -5.29
CA ALA A 201 -5.37 2.67 -4.95
C ALA A 201 -5.23 2.50 -3.44
N LYS A 202 -5.07 1.24 -3.01
CA LYS A 202 -4.82 0.86 -1.62
C LYS A 202 -3.41 1.25 -1.18
N GLU A 203 -2.43 1.10 -2.08
CA GLU A 203 -1.02 1.37 -1.80
C GLU A 203 -0.30 1.75 -3.10
N PHE A 204 0.72 2.61 -2.96
CA PHE A 204 1.62 3.03 -4.03
C PHE A 204 3.02 2.47 -3.79
N GLY A 205 3.58 1.80 -4.79
CA GLY A 205 4.89 1.17 -4.65
C GLY A 205 5.24 0.27 -5.83
N ASN A 206 6.19 -0.64 -5.62
CA ASN A 206 6.51 -1.65 -6.63
C ASN A 206 5.34 -2.61 -6.82
N ILE A 207 5.30 -3.25 -7.99
CA ILE A 207 4.34 -4.33 -8.26
C ILE A 207 4.43 -5.39 -7.14
N PRO A 208 3.32 -5.72 -6.47
CA PRO A 208 3.32 -6.76 -5.46
C PRO A 208 3.63 -8.11 -6.11
N LEU A 209 4.12 -9.06 -5.32
CA LEU A 209 4.30 -10.42 -5.82
C LEU A 209 2.95 -10.97 -6.30
N MET A 210 2.84 -11.26 -7.59
CA MET A 210 1.59 -11.70 -8.20
C MET A 210 1.83 -12.58 -9.43
N LYS A 211 0.84 -13.43 -9.75
CA LYS A 211 0.75 -14.12 -11.05
C LYS A 211 -0.11 -13.28 -11.97
N ILE A 212 0.50 -12.72 -13.02
CA ILE A 212 -0.21 -11.90 -14.01
C ILE A 212 -1.10 -12.81 -14.87
N GLU A 213 -2.39 -12.49 -14.95
CA GLU A 213 -3.37 -13.18 -15.81
C GLU A 213 -3.62 -12.42 -17.11
N ARG A 214 -3.80 -11.09 -17.03
CA ARG A 214 -4.12 -10.22 -18.17
C ARG A 214 -3.40 -8.89 -18.04
N ILE A 215 -3.16 -8.25 -19.18
CA ILE A 215 -2.54 -6.94 -19.29
C ILE A 215 -3.40 -6.11 -20.25
N GLY A 216 -3.73 -4.89 -19.85
CA GLY A 216 -4.47 -3.92 -20.67
C GLY A 216 -3.67 -2.63 -20.80
N TYR A 217 -3.81 -1.98 -21.95
CA TYR A 217 -3.17 -0.71 -22.28
C TYR A 217 -4.21 0.34 -22.68
N GLY A 218 -4.19 1.48 -22.01
CA GLY A 218 -5.00 2.65 -22.35
C GLY A 218 -4.14 3.74 -22.96
N THR A 219 -4.57 4.34 -24.07
CA THR A 219 -3.76 5.34 -24.78
C THR A 219 -4.03 6.75 -24.32
N GLY A 220 -2.98 7.53 -24.05
CA GLY A 220 -3.10 8.97 -23.82
C GLY A 220 -3.11 9.76 -25.13
N LYS A 221 -3.66 10.97 -25.12
CA LYS A 221 -3.84 11.77 -26.35
C LYS A 221 -2.54 12.34 -26.91
N LYS A 222 -1.62 12.79 -26.05
CA LYS A 222 -0.33 13.42 -26.43
C LYS A 222 0.69 12.40 -26.94
N ASP A 223 1.71 12.87 -27.66
CA ASP A 223 2.87 12.06 -28.07
C ASP A 223 4.12 12.57 -27.35
N PHE A 224 4.90 11.64 -26.80
CA PHE A 224 6.12 11.91 -26.02
C PHE A 224 7.30 11.11 -26.58
N SER A 225 8.48 11.28 -25.96
CA SER A 225 9.66 10.46 -26.26
C SER A 225 9.50 8.98 -25.90
N ILE A 226 8.52 8.66 -25.04
CA ILE A 226 8.10 7.30 -24.70
C ILE A 226 6.66 7.06 -25.17
N PRO A 227 6.21 5.80 -25.34
CA PRO A 227 4.81 5.49 -25.58
C PRO A 227 3.90 6.06 -24.49
N ASN A 228 2.97 6.94 -24.87
CA ASN A 228 1.96 7.50 -23.96
C ASN A 228 0.82 6.48 -23.74
N LEU A 229 1.07 5.53 -22.85
CA LEU A 229 0.20 4.42 -22.50
C LEU A 229 0.16 4.20 -20.97
N LEU A 230 -1.04 3.96 -20.43
CA LEU A 230 -1.22 3.41 -19.11
C LEU A 230 -1.25 1.89 -19.24
N ARG A 231 -0.43 1.19 -18.48
CA ARG A 231 -0.45 -0.27 -18.41
C ARG A 231 -1.12 -0.71 -17.11
N VAL A 232 -2.07 -1.64 -17.21
CA VAL A 232 -2.74 -2.24 -16.05
C VAL A 232 -2.58 -3.74 -16.09
N PHE A 233 -2.18 -4.32 -14.96
CA PHE A 233 -2.09 -5.76 -14.78
C PHE A 233 -3.26 -6.25 -13.94
N LEU A 234 -3.92 -7.32 -14.39
CA LEU A 234 -4.84 -8.11 -13.58
C LEU A 234 -4.17 -9.43 -13.24
N GLY A 235 -4.25 -9.84 -11.98
CA GLY A 235 -3.73 -11.14 -11.60
C GLY A 235 -4.00 -11.52 -10.15
N GLU A 236 -3.46 -12.67 -9.77
CA GLU A 236 -3.58 -13.19 -8.42
C GLU A 236 -2.40 -12.73 -7.55
N LYS A 237 -2.69 -11.98 -6.48
CA LYS A 237 -1.70 -11.64 -5.46
C LYS A 237 -1.20 -12.92 -4.80
N ILE A 238 0.12 -13.09 -4.83
CA ILE A 238 0.82 -14.10 -4.06
C ILE A 238 1.21 -13.44 -2.76
N GLU A 239 0.77 -14.00 -1.64
CA GLU A 239 1.33 -13.59 -0.35
C GLU A 239 2.79 -14.02 -0.32
N ALA A 240 3.68 -13.03 -0.42
CA ALA A 240 5.05 -13.25 -0.04
C ALA A 240 5.05 -13.76 1.41
N PRO A 241 5.89 -14.75 1.75
CA PRO A 241 6.09 -15.11 3.14
C PRO A 241 6.40 -13.82 3.91
N LYS A 242 5.77 -13.60 5.06
CA LYS A 242 6.13 -12.48 5.94
C LYS A 242 7.60 -12.63 6.32
N GLU A 243 8.47 -11.91 5.60
CA GLU A 243 9.84 -11.68 6.01
C GLU A 243 9.83 -10.41 6.85
N GLU A 244 9.98 -10.58 8.15
CA GLU A 244 10.19 -9.46 9.06
C GLU A 244 11.62 -8.97 8.85
N LYS A 245 11.75 -7.70 8.45
CA LYS A 245 13.07 -7.06 8.33
C LYS A 245 13.43 -6.51 9.71
N ASN A 246 14.39 -7.15 10.37
CA ASN A 246 14.88 -6.75 11.67
C ASN A 246 16.28 -6.14 11.56
N LEU A 247 16.72 -5.47 12.63
CA LEU A 247 18.06 -4.94 12.78
C LEU A 247 18.79 -5.71 13.88
N VAL A 248 19.98 -6.20 13.58
CA VAL A 248 20.90 -6.75 14.58
C VAL A 248 21.89 -5.67 14.97
N ILE A 249 22.04 -5.42 16.27
CA ILE A 249 23.06 -4.56 16.86
C ILE A 249 24.07 -5.45 17.60
N GLU A 250 25.35 -5.22 17.34
CA GLU A 250 26.46 -5.96 17.95
C GLU A 250 27.46 -5.02 18.63
N VAL A 251 27.83 -5.36 19.86
CA VAL A 251 28.74 -4.58 20.71
C VAL A 251 29.79 -5.50 21.33
N ASN A 252 31.08 -5.17 21.20
CA ASN A 252 32.15 -5.87 21.89
C ASN A 252 32.54 -5.11 23.15
N ILE A 253 32.55 -5.78 24.31
CA ILE A 253 32.80 -5.16 25.62
C ILE A 253 33.85 -5.98 26.38
N ASP A 254 35.01 -5.41 26.71
CA ASP A 254 36.11 -6.07 27.46
C ASP A 254 36.45 -5.44 28.82
N ASP A 255 35.76 -4.36 29.21
CA ASP A 255 36.09 -3.53 30.38
C ASP A 255 34.88 -3.17 31.26
N MET A 256 33.75 -3.86 31.10
CA MET A 256 32.54 -3.67 31.91
C MET A 256 32.43 -4.69 33.05
N ASN A 257 31.91 -4.26 34.20
CA ASN A 257 31.59 -5.15 35.31
C ASN A 257 30.52 -6.18 34.90
N PRO A 258 30.77 -7.50 35.02
CA PRO A 258 29.81 -8.53 34.62
C PRO A 258 28.45 -8.48 35.31
N GLN A 259 28.33 -7.88 36.51
CA GLN A 259 27.05 -7.75 37.21
C GLN A 259 26.05 -6.85 36.47
N ILE A 260 26.53 -5.96 35.58
CA ILE A 260 25.68 -5.01 34.84
C ILE A 260 24.91 -5.70 33.72
N TYR A 261 25.42 -6.81 33.17
CA TYR A 261 24.78 -7.48 32.02
C TYR A 261 23.35 -7.93 32.31
N GLY A 262 23.06 -8.41 33.52
CA GLY A 262 21.69 -8.83 33.88
C GLY A 262 20.71 -7.67 33.78
N TYR A 263 21.05 -6.54 34.40
CA TYR A 263 20.26 -5.31 34.34
C TYR A 263 20.10 -4.77 32.91
N LEU A 264 21.17 -4.78 32.13
CA LEU A 264 21.15 -4.35 30.72
C LEU A 264 20.18 -5.20 29.89
N VAL A 265 20.23 -6.53 30.01
CA VAL A 265 19.39 -7.45 29.26
C VAL A 265 17.91 -7.21 29.56
N GLU A 266 17.53 -7.11 30.84
CA GLU A 266 16.16 -6.80 31.25
C GLU A 266 15.68 -5.47 30.64
N LYS A 267 16.49 -4.42 30.77
CA LYS A 267 16.18 -3.08 30.26
C LYS A 267 16.02 -3.04 28.74
N LEU A 268 16.82 -3.81 28.01
CA LEU A 268 16.70 -3.94 26.55
C LEU A 268 15.38 -4.62 26.16
N PHE A 269 14.99 -5.71 26.84
CA PHE A 269 13.71 -6.37 26.62
C PHE A 269 12.52 -5.46 26.95
N GLU A 270 12.55 -4.76 28.08
CA GLU A 270 11.51 -3.79 28.46
C GLU A 270 11.29 -2.68 27.41
N ASN A 271 12.33 -2.32 26.66
CA ASN A 271 12.27 -1.27 25.64
C ASN A 271 12.00 -1.80 24.21
N GLY A 272 11.79 -3.11 24.07
CA GLY A 272 11.33 -3.74 22.83
C GLY A 272 12.42 -4.43 22.02
N ALA A 273 13.52 -4.88 22.65
CA ALA A 273 14.36 -5.89 22.05
C ALA A 273 13.58 -7.19 21.81
N LEU A 274 13.69 -7.75 20.60
CA LEU A 274 13.05 -9.00 20.21
C LEU A 274 13.83 -10.21 20.72
N ASP A 275 15.15 -10.06 20.81
CA ASP A 275 16.07 -11.04 21.38
C ASP A 275 17.34 -10.34 21.87
N VAL A 276 17.95 -10.87 22.93
CA VAL A 276 19.21 -10.38 23.49
C VAL A 276 20.02 -11.57 23.95
N PHE A 277 21.25 -11.70 23.44
CA PHE A 277 22.16 -12.74 23.88
C PHE A 277 23.60 -12.24 23.95
N MET A 278 24.42 -13.00 24.67
CA MET A 278 25.81 -12.69 24.95
C MET A 278 26.70 -13.85 24.53
N THR A 279 27.75 -13.55 23.77
CA THR A 279 28.74 -14.53 23.33
C THR A 279 30.10 -14.20 23.95
N PRO A 280 30.74 -15.12 24.70
CA PRO A 280 32.09 -14.87 25.21
C PRO A 280 33.09 -14.84 24.06
N ILE A 281 33.97 -13.84 24.05
CA ILE A 281 34.98 -13.64 23.01
C ILE A 281 36.34 -13.31 23.63
N PHE A 282 37.41 -13.51 22.86
CA PHE A 282 38.73 -12.96 23.18
C PHE A 282 39.03 -11.76 22.30
N MET A 283 39.50 -10.68 22.92
CA MET A 283 39.83 -9.42 22.26
C MET A 283 41.35 -9.18 22.26
N LYS A 284 41.77 -8.09 21.60
CA LYS A 284 43.19 -7.69 21.54
C LYS A 284 43.83 -7.68 22.93
N LYS A 285 45.15 -7.91 22.99
CA LYS A 285 45.90 -8.04 24.25
C LYS A 285 45.44 -9.21 25.14
N GLY A 286 44.76 -10.22 24.57
CA GLY A 286 44.36 -11.43 25.27
C GLY A 286 43.23 -11.23 26.29
N ARG A 287 42.47 -10.13 26.20
CA ARG A 287 41.42 -9.82 27.15
C ARG A 287 40.16 -10.65 26.86
N PRO A 288 39.61 -11.35 27.86
CA PRO A 288 38.25 -11.86 27.77
C PRO A 288 37.26 -10.70 27.63
N GLY A 289 36.27 -10.87 26.76
CA GLY A 289 35.19 -9.90 26.56
C GLY A 289 33.88 -10.59 26.20
N VAL A 290 32.85 -9.79 25.98
CA VAL A 290 31.51 -10.24 25.60
C VAL A 290 31.10 -9.53 24.31
N LEU A 291 30.60 -10.29 23.34
CA LEU A 291 29.81 -9.79 22.23
C LEU A 291 28.35 -9.78 22.69
N LEU A 292 27.80 -8.59 22.93
CA LEU A 292 26.38 -8.39 23.13
C LEU A 292 25.71 -8.29 21.75
N THR A 293 24.70 -9.11 21.52
CA THR A 293 23.89 -9.07 20.29
C THR A 293 22.44 -8.80 20.66
N VAL A 294 21.86 -7.78 20.02
CA VAL A 294 20.48 -7.32 20.25
C VAL A 294 19.75 -7.35 18.91
N LEU A 295 18.64 -8.10 18.83
CA LEU A 295 17.76 -8.13 17.68
C LEU A 295 16.56 -7.21 17.94
N ILE A 296 16.31 -6.24 17.08
CA ILE A 296 15.22 -5.26 17.25
C ILE A 296 14.45 -5.02 15.95
N GLU A 297 13.27 -4.43 16.09
CA GLU A 297 12.59 -3.73 15.01
C GLU A 297 13.42 -2.50 14.56
N PRO A 298 13.54 -2.18 13.26
CA PRO A 298 14.37 -1.07 12.79
C PRO A 298 14.06 0.29 13.41
N TRP A 299 12.79 0.59 13.69
CA TRP A 299 12.38 1.88 14.27
C TRP A 299 12.71 2.01 15.76
N LYS A 300 13.13 0.92 16.42
CA LYS A 300 13.58 0.93 17.82
C LYS A 300 15.07 1.28 17.98
N GLU A 301 15.78 1.48 16.88
CA GLU A 301 17.23 1.68 16.89
C GLU A 301 17.64 2.80 17.85
N GLU A 302 17.03 3.98 17.75
CA GLU A 302 17.45 5.15 18.54
C GLU A 302 17.34 4.88 20.05
N VAL A 303 16.20 4.36 20.49
CA VAL A 303 15.92 4.05 21.91
C VAL A 303 16.88 2.99 22.44
N ILE A 304 17.12 1.93 21.67
CA ILE A 304 18.00 0.84 22.08
C ILE A 304 19.46 1.29 22.12
N SER A 305 19.86 2.14 21.16
CA SER A 305 21.22 2.68 21.09
C SER A 305 21.52 3.57 22.30
N GLU A 306 20.56 4.40 22.72
CA GLU A 306 20.69 5.23 23.92
C GLU A 306 20.93 4.37 25.18
N ILE A 307 20.17 3.27 25.33
CA ILE A 307 20.35 2.32 26.45
C ILE A 307 21.75 1.71 26.41
N ILE A 308 22.19 1.23 25.24
CA ILE A 308 23.52 0.62 25.08
C ILE A 308 24.62 1.61 25.46
N PHE A 309 24.58 2.85 24.98
CA PHE A 309 25.60 3.86 25.30
C PHE A 309 25.57 4.29 26.76
N LYS A 310 24.39 4.31 27.39
CA LYS A 310 24.24 4.75 28.78
C LYS A 310 24.69 3.69 29.79
N GLU A 311 24.38 2.43 29.51
CA GLU A 311 24.53 1.33 30.47
C GLU A 311 25.78 0.48 30.24
N THR A 312 26.49 0.69 29.13
CA THR A 312 27.73 -0.05 28.82
C THR A 312 28.94 0.87 28.69
N THR A 313 30.14 0.28 28.70
CA THR A 313 31.40 0.99 28.48
C THR A 313 31.73 1.21 27.00
N THR A 314 30.85 0.78 26.09
CA THR A 314 31.13 0.85 24.66
C THR A 314 31.17 2.29 24.16
N ILE A 315 31.99 2.51 23.13
CA ILE A 315 32.05 3.77 22.38
C ILE A 315 31.33 3.69 21.03
N GLY A 316 30.81 2.52 20.66
CA GLY A 316 30.15 2.30 19.38
C GLY A 316 29.56 0.90 19.26
N TYR A 317 28.72 0.71 18.25
CA TYR A 317 28.16 -0.58 17.89
C TYR A 317 28.17 -0.78 16.37
N ARG A 318 28.08 -2.03 15.94
CA ARG A 318 27.86 -2.39 14.54
C ARG A 318 26.40 -2.77 14.36
N LYS A 319 25.83 -2.50 13.19
CA LYS A 319 24.46 -2.90 12.87
C LYS A 319 24.35 -3.45 11.45
N TYR A 320 23.41 -4.36 11.25
CA TYR A 320 23.06 -4.86 9.92
C TYR A 320 21.61 -5.36 9.90
N TYR A 321 20.98 -5.24 8.73
CA TYR A 321 19.63 -5.76 8.53
C TYR A 321 19.64 -7.26 8.33
N VAL A 322 18.67 -7.94 8.91
CA VAL A 322 18.41 -9.37 8.70
C VAL A 322 16.95 -9.56 8.33
N ASN A 323 16.69 -10.51 7.43
CA ASN A 323 15.34 -10.96 7.16
C ASN A 323 15.07 -12.20 8.02
N LYS A 324 13.98 -12.15 8.79
CA LYS A 324 13.53 -13.24 9.62
C LYS A 324 12.23 -13.79 9.05
N ARG A 325 12.19 -15.11 8.90
CA ARG A 325 10.97 -15.85 8.57
C ARG A 325 10.48 -16.55 9.82
N MET A 326 9.26 -16.27 10.24
CA MET A 326 8.65 -16.88 11.42
C MET A 326 7.46 -17.76 11.04
N MET A 327 7.21 -18.81 11.82
CA MET A 327 5.95 -19.54 11.76
C MET A 327 4.82 -18.64 12.27
N ASP A 328 3.63 -18.75 11.69
CA ASP A 328 2.44 -18.11 12.24
C ASP A 328 2.18 -18.71 13.62
N ARG A 329 1.93 -17.86 14.61
CA ARG A 329 1.71 -18.30 15.98
C ARG A 329 0.39 -17.81 16.52
N GLU A 330 -0.33 -18.68 17.21
CA GLU A 330 -1.47 -18.34 18.06
C GLU A 330 -1.23 -18.87 19.47
N ILE A 331 -1.67 -18.13 20.48
CA ILE A 331 -1.68 -18.62 21.86
C ILE A 331 -3.09 -19.14 22.13
N LYS A 332 -3.19 -20.38 22.57
CA LYS A 332 -4.45 -21.03 22.97
C LYS A 332 -4.37 -21.45 24.42
N GLU A 333 -5.48 -21.36 25.13
CA GLU A 333 -5.59 -21.96 26.46
C GLU A 333 -6.05 -23.41 26.34
N VAL A 334 -5.38 -24.29 27.05
CA VAL A 334 -5.71 -25.72 27.14
C VAL A 334 -6.00 -26.06 28.59
N GLU A 335 -7.12 -26.76 28.82
CA GLU A 335 -7.44 -27.29 30.13
C GLU A 335 -6.59 -28.52 30.44
N THR A 336 -5.96 -28.51 31.61
CA THR A 336 -5.22 -29.63 32.17
C THR A 336 -5.83 -29.98 33.53
N LYS A 337 -5.43 -31.11 34.11
CA LYS A 337 -5.87 -31.50 35.47
C LYS A 337 -5.44 -30.53 36.58
N TRP A 338 -4.53 -29.60 36.29
CA TRP A 338 -4.05 -28.57 37.22
C TRP A 338 -4.52 -27.16 36.88
N GLY A 339 -5.41 -27.03 35.90
CA GLY A 339 -5.94 -25.75 35.44
C GLY A 339 -5.54 -25.43 34.00
N LYS A 340 -5.78 -24.17 33.61
CA LYS A 340 -5.55 -23.71 32.24
C LYS A 340 -4.09 -23.36 32.04
N VAL A 341 -3.52 -23.84 30.94
CA VAL A 341 -2.16 -23.51 30.50
C VAL A 341 -2.21 -22.91 29.12
N ARG A 342 -1.48 -21.80 28.91
CA ARG A 342 -1.30 -21.25 27.58
C ARG A 342 -0.34 -22.12 26.79
N VAL A 343 -0.70 -22.39 25.55
CA VAL A 343 0.09 -23.18 24.60
C VAL A 343 0.27 -22.36 23.35
N LYS A 344 1.53 -22.21 22.93
CA LYS A 344 1.90 -21.56 21.69
C LYS A 344 1.78 -22.58 20.56
N LEU A 345 0.79 -22.39 19.70
CA LEU A 345 0.63 -23.13 18.46
C LEU A 345 1.38 -22.39 17.35
N SER A 346 2.33 -23.04 16.72
CA SER A 346 3.09 -22.49 15.59
C SER A 346 2.79 -23.29 14.32
N LYS A 347 2.36 -22.62 13.25
CA LYS A 347 1.96 -23.20 11.96
C LYS A 347 2.82 -22.70 10.81
N TYR A 348 3.16 -23.60 9.90
CA TYR A 348 3.86 -23.26 8.67
C TYR A 348 3.58 -24.30 7.58
N GLY A 349 2.77 -23.93 6.59
CA GLY A 349 2.27 -24.89 5.60
C GLY A 349 1.51 -26.02 6.30
N GLY A 350 1.92 -27.27 6.05
CA GLY A 350 1.37 -28.45 6.74
C GLY A 350 2.06 -28.83 8.06
N ILE A 351 2.97 -28.00 8.57
CA ILE A 351 3.72 -28.27 9.80
C ILE A 351 3.07 -27.53 10.97
N GLU A 352 2.79 -28.26 12.05
CA GLU A 352 2.31 -27.69 13.31
C GLU A 352 3.27 -28.05 14.45
N LYS A 353 3.49 -27.09 15.35
CA LYS A 353 4.26 -27.26 16.58
C LYS A 353 3.49 -26.68 17.75
N PHE A 354 3.66 -27.31 18.91
CA PHE A 354 3.04 -26.90 20.16
C PHE A 354 4.13 -26.73 21.20
N ALA A 355 4.08 -25.63 21.94
CA ALA A 355 4.98 -25.40 23.06
C ALA A 355 4.17 -24.85 24.24
N PRO A 356 4.08 -25.57 25.37
CA PRO A 356 3.49 -25.04 26.60
C PRO A 356 4.24 -23.78 27.07
N GLU A 357 3.51 -22.79 27.58
CA GLU A 357 4.10 -21.58 28.13
C GLU A 357 4.87 -21.90 29.42
N TYR A 358 6.16 -21.55 29.45
CA TYR A 358 7.06 -22.01 30.50
C TYR A 358 6.65 -21.50 31.88
N ASP A 359 6.27 -20.22 31.98
CA ASP A 359 5.91 -19.61 33.26
C ASP A 359 4.61 -20.19 33.84
N ASP A 360 3.66 -20.57 32.99
CA ASP A 360 2.42 -21.23 33.43
C ASP A 360 2.74 -22.63 33.96
N CYS A 361 3.56 -23.39 33.23
CA CYS A 361 4.02 -24.70 33.68
C CYS A 361 4.87 -24.63 34.97
N ARG A 362 5.71 -23.61 35.12
CA ARG A 362 6.54 -23.38 36.32
C ARG A 362 5.67 -23.11 37.53
N LYS A 363 4.68 -22.22 37.41
CA LYS A 363 3.73 -21.93 38.50
C LYS A 363 3.00 -23.19 38.96
N ILE A 364 2.48 -23.99 38.03
CA ILE A 364 1.81 -25.25 38.35
C ILE A 364 2.76 -26.21 39.07
N ALA A 365 3.99 -26.34 38.58
CA ALA A 365 5.01 -27.21 39.16
C ALA A 365 5.33 -26.82 40.62
N GLU A 366 5.44 -25.51 40.89
CA GLU A 366 5.69 -24.96 42.23
C GLU A 366 4.48 -25.14 43.15
N GLU A 367 3.27 -24.80 42.69
CA GLU A 367 2.03 -24.89 43.48
C GLU A 367 1.68 -26.34 43.87
N HIS A 368 1.92 -27.29 42.97
CA HIS A 368 1.59 -28.70 43.17
C HIS A 368 2.79 -29.55 43.61
N ASN A 369 3.96 -28.95 43.75
CA ASN A 369 5.22 -29.60 44.12
C ASN A 369 5.53 -30.84 43.25
N ILE A 370 5.43 -30.69 41.93
CA ILE A 370 5.69 -31.73 40.94
C ILE A 370 6.79 -31.31 39.96
N PRO A 371 7.52 -32.25 39.34
CA PRO A 371 8.55 -31.90 38.37
C PRO A 371 7.96 -31.15 37.16
N LEU A 372 8.55 -30.01 36.79
CA LEU A 372 8.17 -29.22 35.62
C LEU A 372 8.05 -30.05 34.33
N ARG A 373 8.93 -31.04 34.17
CA ARG A 373 8.92 -31.95 33.00
C ARG A 373 7.61 -32.75 32.91
N GLU A 374 7.02 -33.13 34.04
CA GLU A 374 5.74 -33.85 34.07
C GLU A 374 4.57 -32.92 33.74
N VAL A 375 4.64 -31.66 34.18
CA VAL A 375 3.64 -30.63 33.80
C VAL A 375 3.64 -30.42 32.29
N ILE A 376 4.82 -30.20 31.69
CA ILE A 376 4.96 -29.99 30.24
C ILE A 376 4.40 -31.18 29.45
N LYS A 377 4.76 -32.41 29.84
CA LYS A 377 4.26 -33.64 29.18
C LYS A 377 2.74 -33.76 29.24
N GLU A 378 2.12 -33.41 30.38
CA GLU A 378 0.68 -33.45 30.50
C GLU A 378 0.01 -32.45 29.55
N VAL A 379 0.53 -31.22 29.49
CA VAL A 379 -0.02 -30.19 28.59
C VAL A 379 0.10 -30.64 27.14
N GLU A 380 1.24 -31.23 26.76
CA GLU A 380 1.44 -31.80 25.42
C GLU A 380 0.42 -32.90 25.08
N LYS A 381 0.05 -33.74 26.04
CA LYS A 381 -0.99 -34.77 25.85
C LYS A 381 -2.39 -34.16 25.69
N SER A 382 -2.76 -33.24 26.58
CA SER A 382 -4.05 -32.55 26.52
C SER A 382 -4.26 -31.81 25.20
N VAL A 383 -3.19 -31.24 24.64
CA VAL A 383 -3.19 -30.60 23.32
C VAL A 383 -3.42 -31.60 22.18
N ARG A 384 -2.89 -32.82 22.29
CA ARG A 384 -3.03 -33.89 21.28
C ARG A 384 -4.33 -34.68 21.40
N GLY A 385 -5.08 -34.49 22.48
CA GLY A 385 -6.28 -35.28 22.79
C GLY A 385 -5.96 -36.71 23.23
N GLU A 386 -4.76 -36.94 23.77
CA GLU A 386 -4.33 -38.18 24.44
C GLU A 386 -4.56 -38.08 25.94
#